data_AF-D8M2S6-F1
#
_entry.id   AF-D8M2S6-F1
#
_cell.length_a   1.000
_cell.length_b   1.000
_cell.length_c   1.000
_cell.angle_alpha   90.00
_cell.angle_beta   90.00
_cell.angle_gamma   90.00
#
_symmetry.space_group_name_H-M   'P 1'
#
loop_
_entity.id
_entity.type
_entity.pdbx_description
1 polymer ?
#
loop_
_entity_poly.entity_id
_entity_poly.type
_entity_poly.pdbx_seq_one_letter_code
_entity_poly.pdbx_strand_id
1 'polypeptide(L)'
;MLLDKVDRIVDQYLPKEFVRIGAFLFLLYLVYQVFRFVKFLVYYLLPGKNLKRCYGEWAMVTGATDGIGLGYAKRLAARKINVVLVGRSQEKLDNCEKEIKEKYHVDVRTVCFDMSQSTEELKQVLVPIFEKIPIGILVNNVGISYEYAMFLTELPEDRLRTIIHLNCEVTAMVTKMCVPGMIERKRGAIVNVSSAAGIMACGDPLYDIYSASKGFVDLFSRSLATELKNKHIVVECHAPYFVPSKLSKIRHASLMCPPADVYAEASLEKIGRGPTTVVPYLGHQLQHFLYHSLPYPVLQMFMMMHHMDIRKRALKKRAMKKD
;
A
#
# COMPACT_ATOMS: atom_id res chain seq x y z
N MET A 1 -26.89 34.62 -28.41
CA MET A 1 -27.99 33.73 -28.85
C MET A 1 -28.20 32.49 -27.97
N LEU A 2 -27.17 31.67 -27.68
CA LEU A 2 -27.32 30.52 -26.76
C LEU A 2 -27.37 30.98 -25.29
N LEU A 3 -26.47 31.87 -24.88
CA LEU A 3 -26.44 32.48 -23.55
C LEU A 3 -27.75 33.22 -23.24
N ASP A 4 -28.26 34.04 -24.17
CA ASP A 4 -29.55 34.74 -23.97
C ASP A 4 -30.74 33.79 -23.80
N LYS A 5 -30.70 32.60 -24.43
CA LYS A 5 -31.72 31.56 -24.25
C LYS A 5 -31.59 30.88 -22.89
N VAL A 6 -30.37 30.63 -22.43
CA VAL A 6 -30.09 30.08 -21.09
C VAL A 6 -30.50 31.07 -20.02
N ASP A 7 -30.16 32.35 -20.16
CA ASP A 7 -30.50 33.40 -19.20
C ASP A 7 -32.02 33.56 -19.05
N ARG A 8 -32.78 33.55 -20.15
CA ARG A 8 -34.25 33.56 -20.09
C ARG A 8 -34.83 32.35 -19.36
N ILE A 9 -34.28 31.16 -19.57
CA ILE A 9 -34.73 29.94 -18.90
C ILE A 9 -34.37 29.98 -17.42
N VAL A 10 -33.16 30.42 -17.07
CA VAL A 10 -32.72 30.55 -15.67
C VAL A 10 -33.57 31.59 -14.94
N ASP A 11 -33.82 32.75 -15.53
CA ASP A 11 -34.68 33.79 -14.91
C ASP A 11 -36.16 33.38 -14.82
N GLN A 12 -36.66 32.56 -15.76
CA GLN A 12 -38.04 32.09 -15.78
C GLN A 12 -38.31 30.96 -14.76
N TYR A 13 -37.32 30.11 -14.49
CA TYR A 13 -37.51 28.88 -13.70
C TYR A 13 -36.68 28.78 -12.42
N LEU A 14 -35.64 29.61 -12.24
CA LEU A 14 -34.82 29.66 -11.03
C LEU A 14 -34.95 31.04 -10.35
N PRO A 15 -35.45 31.09 -9.10
CA PRO A 15 -35.38 32.32 -8.31
C PRO A 15 -33.92 32.78 -8.19
N LYS A 16 -33.69 34.09 -8.23
CA LYS A 16 -32.34 34.69 -8.16
C LYS A 16 -31.57 34.26 -6.91
N GLU A 17 -32.29 33.93 -5.84
CA GLU A 17 -31.81 33.37 -4.59
C GLU A 17 -31.14 32.00 -4.81
N PHE A 18 -31.73 31.12 -5.62
CA PHE A 18 -31.14 29.81 -5.94
C PHE A 18 -29.87 29.94 -6.76
N VAL A 19 -29.83 30.87 -7.73
CA VAL A 19 -28.61 31.15 -8.51
C VAL A 19 -27.49 31.66 -7.60
N ARG A 20 -27.80 32.57 -6.66
CA ARG A 20 -26.83 33.09 -5.68
C ARG A 20 -26.31 31.98 -4.75
N ILE A 21 -27.20 31.13 -4.23
CA ILE A 21 -26.81 29.98 -3.39
C ILE A 21 -25.94 29.02 -4.20
N GLY A 22 -26.33 28.69 -5.43
CA GLY A 22 -25.56 27.82 -6.32
C GLY A 22 -24.15 28.37 -6.61
N ALA A 23 -24.05 29.65 -6.95
CA ALA A 23 -22.76 30.32 -7.18
C ALA A 23 -21.90 30.33 -5.91
N PHE A 24 -22.48 30.59 -4.74
CA PHE A 24 -21.78 30.53 -3.46
C PHE A 24 -21.26 29.13 -3.14
N LEU A 25 -22.09 28.08 -3.30
CA LEU A 25 -21.69 26.69 -3.11
C LEU A 25 -20.61 26.27 -4.10
N PHE A 26 -20.69 26.70 -5.36
CA PHE A 26 -19.67 26.46 -6.37
C PHE A 26 -18.35 27.14 -6.01
N LEU A 27 -18.37 28.39 -5.53
CA LEU A 27 -17.19 29.08 -5.06
C LEU A 27 -16.56 28.37 -3.86
N LEU A 28 -17.35 27.94 -2.87
CA LEU A 28 -16.86 27.14 -1.74
C LEU A 28 -16.22 25.83 -2.20
N TYR A 29 -16.83 25.16 -3.20
CA TYR A 29 -16.26 23.96 -3.80
C TYR A 29 -14.91 24.24 -4.49
N LEU A 30 -14.79 25.33 -5.24
CA LEU A 30 -13.52 25.74 -5.86
C LEU A 30 -12.44 26.03 -4.81
N VAL A 31 -12.77 26.77 -3.75
CA VAL A 31 -11.86 27.04 -2.62
C VAL A 31 -11.42 25.73 -1.96
N TYR A 32 -12.35 24.80 -1.74
CA TYR A 32 -12.05 23.47 -1.21
C TYR A 32 -11.11 22.69 -2.14
N GLN A 33 -11.31 22.75 -3.46
CA GLN A 33 -10.43 22.08 -4.43
C GLN A 33 -9.02 22.70 -4.45
N VAL A 34 -8.91 24.03 -4.39
CA VAL A 34 -7.61 24.71 -4.27
C VAL A 34 -6.91 24.28 -2.97
N PHE A 35 -7.62 24.26 -1.83
CA PHE A 35 -7.07 23.79 -0.56
C PHE A 35 -6.57 22.34 -0.63
N ARG A 36 -7.35 21.44 -1.27
CA ARG A 36 -6.92 20.05 -1.50
C ARG A 36 -5.67 19.97 -2.36
N PHE A 37 -5.59 20.77 -3.41
CA PHE A 37 -4.43 20.82 -4.30
C PHE A 37 -3.18 21.35 -3.59
N VAL A 38 -3.31 22.42 -2.81
CA VAL A 38 -2.22 22.94 -1.98
C VAL A 38 -1.77 21.89 -0.95
N LYS A 39 -2.70 21.22 -0.26
CA LYS A 39 -2.38 20.13 0.67
C LYS A 39 -1.64 18.99 -0.03
N PHE A 40 -2.04 18.65 -1.25
CA PHE A 40 -1.34 17.68 -2.09
C PHE A 40 0.09 18.12 -2.38
N LEU A 41 0.30 19.34 -2.87
CA LEU A 41 1.64 19.87 -3.14
C LEU A 41 2.52 19.87 -1.89
N VAL A 42 2.00 20.39 -0.77
CA VAL A 42 2.70 20.40 0.52
C VAL A 42 3.09 18.98 0.94
N TYR A 43 2.20 18.01 0.81
CA TYR A 43 2.48 16.62 1.16
C TYR A 43 3.62 16.00 0.32
N TYR A 44 3.65 16.27 -0.98
CA TYR A 44 4.71 15.74 -1.85
C TYR A 44 6.04 16.48 -1.71
N LEU A 45 6.01 17.78 -1.40
CA LEU A 45 7.21 18.63 -1.28
C LEU A 45 7.85 18.63 0.12
N LEU A 46 7.09 18.31 1.18
CA LEU A 46 7.66 18.28 2.52
C LEU A 46 8.66 17.12 2.68
N PRO A 47 9.82 17.37 3.34
CA PRO A 47 10.80 16.33 3.58
C PRO A 47 10.27 15.25 4.53
N GLY A 48 10.87 14.07 4.54
CA GLY A 48 10.54 13.01 5.50
C GLY A 48 10.73 13.43 6.96
N LYS A 49 10.06 12.73 7.89
CA LYS A 49 10.38 12.85 9.33
C LYS A 49 11.63 12.04 9.66
N ASN A 50 12.31 12.40 10.75
CA ASN A 50 13.32 11.52 11.33
C ASN A 50 12.60 10.34 12.02
N LEU A 51 12.45 9.24 11.28
CA LEU A 51 11.67 8.08 11.73
C LEU A 51 12.22 7.47 13.03
N LYS A 52 13.54 7.42 13.19
CA LYS A 52 14.19 6.90 14.40
C LYS A 52 13.76 7.71 15.64
N ARG A 53 13.84 9.04 15.54
CA ARG A 53 13.42 9.95 16.62
C ARG A 53 11.92 9.88 16.89
N CYS A 54 11.09 9.80 15.85
CA CYS A 54 9.65 9.82 15.98
C CYS A 54 9.06 8.51 16.50
N TYR A 55 9.59 7.37 16.07
CA TYR A 55 8.92 6.08 16.25
C TYR A 55 9.74 5.05 17.03
N GLY A 56 11.06 5.17 17.07
CA GLY A 56 11.94 4.30 17.84
C GLY A 56 13.09 3.71 17.04
N GLU A 57 13.92 2.92 17.71
CA GLU A 57 15.16 2.40 17.13
C GLU A 57 14.99 1.13 16.31
N TRP A 58 13.88 0.42 16.49
CA TRP A 58 13.63 -0.87 15.85
C TRP A 58 12.44 -0.83 14.92
N ALA A 59 12.59 -1.45 13.76
CA ALA A 59 11.53 -1.70 12.80
C ALA A 59 11.40 -3.20 12.52
N MET A 60 10.19 -3.68 12.28
CA MET A 60 9.93 -5.04 11.78
C MET A 60 9.38 -4.95 10.36
N VAL A 61 9.92 -5.76 9.44
CA VAL A 61 9.46 -5.83 8.05
C VAL A 61 9.08 -7.28 7.73
N THR A 62 7.83 -7.50 7.28
CA THR A 62 7.38 -8.81 6.82
C THR A 62 7.59 -8.99 5.31
N GLY A 63 7.97 -10.19 4.89
CA GLY A 63 8.37 -10.43 3.49
C GLY A 63 9.63 -9.65 3.11
N ALA A 64 10.62 -9.58 4.01
CA ALA A 64 11.76 -8.68 3.91
C ALA A 64 12.91 -9.16 3.01
N THR A 65 12.80 -10.33 2.38
CA THR A 65 13.90 -10.96 1.62
C THR A 65 13.89 -10.68 0.12
N ASP A 66 12.89 -9.96 -0.38
CA ASP A 66 12.78 -9.61 -1.81
C ASP A 66 11.91 -8.37 -2.02
N GLY A 67 11.98 -7.78 -3.22
CA GLY A 67 11.10 -6.71 -3.68
C GLY A 67 10.98 -5.53 -2.71
N ILE A 68 9.76 -5.03 -2.56
CA ILE A 68 9.45 -3.84 -1.74
C ILE A 68 9.88 -4.03 -0.27
N GLY A 69 9.66 -5.22 0.30
CA GLY A 69 10.06 -5.52 1.69
C GLY A 69 11.56 -5.40 1.92
N LEU A 70 12.38 -5.95 1.02
CA LEU A 70 13.83 -5.77 1.07
C LEU A 70 14.24 -4.30 0.89
N GLY A 71 13.54 -3.58 0.00
CA GLY A 71 13.69 -2.14 -0.15
C GLY A 71 13.47 -1.39 1.17
N TYR A 72 12.38 -1.67 1.88
CA TYR A 72 12.13 -1.09 3.20
C TYR A 72 13.21 -1.42 4.21
N ALA A 73 13.61 -2.69 4.31
CA ALA A 73 14.64 -3.12 5.24
C ALA A 73 15.95 -2.35 5.03
N LYS A 74 16.42 -2.24 3.77
CA LYS A 74 17.63 -1.50 3.43
C LYS A 74 17.51 0.00 3.70
N ARG A 75 16.36 0.61 3.39
CA ARG A 75 16.15 2.08 3.54
C ARG A 75 15.89 2.49 5.00
N LEU A 76 15.33 1.60 5.82
CA LEU A 76 15.26 1.77 7.28
C LEU A 76 16.65 1.66 7.90
N ALA A 77 17.44 0.65 7.52
CA ALA A 77 18.82 0.50 7.98
C ALA A 77 19.71 1.69 7.58
N ALA A 78 19.54 2.22 6.36
CA ALA A 78 20.23 3.45 5.93
C ALA A 78 19.93 4.66 6.82
N ARG A 79 18.76 4.70 7.48
CA ARG A 79 18.35 5.71 8.47
C ARG A 79 18.82 5.39 9.90
N LYS A 80 19.74 4.43 10.06
CA LYS A 80 20.28 3.96 11.36
C LYS A 80 19.23 3.37 12.29
N ILE A 81 18.19 2.75 11.72
CA ILE A 81 17.15 2.00 12.42
C ILE A 81 17.50 0.52 12.33
N ASN A 82 17.48 -0.16 13.47
CA ASN A 82 17.68 -1.60 13.57
C ASN A 82 16.48 -2.34 12.99
N VAL A 83 16.69 -3.48 12.35
CA VAL A 83 15.62 -4.18 11.60
C VAL A 83 15.43 -5.63 12.04
N VAL A 84 14.18 -6.02 12.23
CA VAL A 84 13.75 -7.40 12.32
C VAL A 84 13.21 -7.82 10.96
N LEU A 85 13.86 -8.78 10.33
CA LEU A 85 13.52 -9.30 9.01
C LEU A 85 12.70 -10.58 9.17
N VAL A 86 11.44 -10.57 8.71
CA VAL A 86 10.61 -11.77 8.69
C VAL A 86 10.51 -12.29 7.25
N GLY A 87 10.81 -13.57 7.06
CA GLY A 87 10.74 -14.22 5.76
C GLY A 87 10.78 -15.74 5.89
N ARG A 88 10.54 -16.46 4.80
CA ARG A 88 10.41 -17.94 4.83
C ARG A 88 11.66 -18.71 4.41
N SER A 89 12.75 -18.03 4.08
CA SER A 89 13.97 -18.64 3.54
C SER A 89 15.15 -18.17 4.38
N GLN A 90 15.69 -19.09 5.18
CA GLN A 90 16.80 -18.81 6.09
C GLN A 90 18.02 -18.28 5.33
N GLU A 91 18.42 -18.96 4.24
CA GLU A 91 19.54 -18.55 3.39
C GLU A 91 19.43 -17.08 2.93
N LYS A 92 18.23 -16.65 2.48
CA LYS A 92 18.03 -15.26 2.06
C LYS A 92 18.04 -14.28 3.23
N LEU A 93 17.52 -14.70 4.39
CA LEU A 93 17.56 -13.88 5.60
C LEU A 93 19.01 -13.66 6.04
N ASP A 94 19.82 -14.71 6.05
CA ASP A 94 21.24 -14.65 6.43
C ASP A 94 22.03 -13.72 5.49
N ASN A 95 21.79 -13.85 4.18
CA ASN A 95 22.39 -12.98 3.17
C ASN A 95 21.97 -11.51 3.36
N CYS A 96 20.68 -11.24 3.60
CA CYS A 96 20.19 -9.89 3.84
C CYS A 96 20.72 -9.30 5.14
N GLU A 97 20.79 -10.11 6.20
CA GLU A 97 21.34 -9.71 7.49
C GLU A 97 22.80 -9.30 7.37
N LYS A 98 23.62 -10.13 6.72
CA LYS A 98 25.02 -9.85 6.45
C LYS A 98 25.18 -8.55 5.66
N GLU A 99 24.49 -8.42 4.53
CA GLU A 99 24.56 -7.22 3.68
C GLU A 99 24.18 -5.95 4.44
N ILE A 100 23.08 -5.98 5.20
CA ILE A 100 22.58 -4.82 5.93
C ILE A 100 23.52 -4.43 7.07
N LYS A 101 24.03 -5.40 7.83
CA LYS A 101 25.00 -5.16 8.92
C LYS A 101 26.29 -4.55 8.40
N GLU A 102 26.86 -5.14 7.35
CA GLU A 102 28.12 -4.69 6.75
C GLU A 102 28.00 -3.28 6.16
N LYS A 103 26.90 -2.98 5.48
CA LYS A 103 26.73 -1.71 4.77
C LYS A 103 26.29 -0.55 5.65
N TYR A 104 25.41 -0.81 6.63
CA TYR A 104 24.76 0.26 7.39
C TYR A 104 25.15 0.32 8.87
N HIS A 105 25.82 -0.71 9.40
CA HIS A 105 26.26 -0.80 10.79
C HIS A 105 25.10 -0.61 11.78
N VAL A 106 24.04 -1.39 11.60
CA VAL A 106 22.86 -1.46 12.48
C VAL A 106 22.66 -2.89 12.97
N ASP A 107 21.89 -3.06 14.05
CA ASP A 107 21.49 -4.40 14.46
C ASP A 107 20.43 -4.97 13.52
N VAL A 108 20.57 -6.26 13.23
CA VAL A 108 19.62 -7.03 12.45
C VAL A 108 19.26 -8.28 13.22
N ARG A 109 17.97 -8.60 13.26
CA ARG A 109 17.43 -9.88 13.73
C ARG A 109 16.64 -10.51 12.61
N THR A 110 16.69 -11.83 12.51
CA THR A 110 15.97 -12.59 11.49
C THR A 110 14.96 -13.51 12.14
N VAL A 111 13.81 -13.67 11.50
CA VAL A 111 12.76 -14.62 11.88
C VAL A 111 12.40 -15.41 10.64
N CYS A 112 12.87 -16.66 10.58
CA CYS A 112 12.53 -17.57 9.50
C CYS A 112 11.22 -18.28 9.80
N PHE A 113 10.14 -17.83 9.16
CA PHE A 113 8.82 -18.41 9.30
C PHE A 113 8.02 -18.27 8.00
N ASP A 114 7.35 -19.34 7.59
CA ASP A 114 6.39 -19.24 6.48
C ASP A 114 5.06 -18.72 6.98
N MET A 115 4.80 -17.44 6.70
CA MET A 115 3.62 -16.75 7.22
C MET A 115 2.29 -17.27 6.65
N SER A 116 2.29 -18.23 5.71
CA SER A 116 1.07 -18.90 5.27
C SER A 116 0.65 -20.08 6.16
N GLN A 117 1.45 -20.40 7.18
CA GLN A 117 1.06 -21.34 8.24
C GLN A 117 0.04 -20.71 9.19
N SER A 118 -0.46 -21.47 10.16
CA SER A 118 -1.57 -21.01 10.99
C SER A 118 -1.21 -19.76 11.81
N THR A 119 -2.24 -18.98 12.13
CA THR A 119 -2.07 -17.81 13.00
C THR A 119 -1.62 -18.17 14.41
N GLU A 120 -1.83 -19.41 14.87
CA GLU A 120 -1.36 -19.84 16.18
C GLU A 120 0.15 -20.06 16.19
N GLU A 121 0.71 -20.73 15.16
CA GLU A 121 2.16 -20.84 15.01
C GLU A 121 2.80 -19.46 14.81
N LEU A 122 2.16 -18.60 14.01
CA LEU A 122 2.61 -17.22 13.80
C LEU A 122 2.73 -16.44 15.12
N LYS A 123 1.76 -16.59 16.04
CA LYS A 123 1.81 -15.98 17.37
C LYS A 123 2.94 -16.54 18.21
N GLN A 124 3.10 -17.86 18.26
CA GLN A 124 4.16 -18.52 19.03
C GLN A 124 5.55 -17.99 18.63
N VAL A 125 5.73 -17.68 17.35
CA VAL A 125 6.98 -17.14 16.82
C VAL A 125 7.14 -15.63 17.09
N LEU A 126 6.10 -14.82 16.87
CA LEU A 126 6.23 -13.36 16.86
C LEU A 126 5.98 -12.68 18.21
N VAL A 127 5.14 -13.24 19.09
CA VAL A 127 4.86 -12.64 20.42
C VAL A 127 6.15 -12.47 21.24
N PRO A 128 7.03 -13.49 21.36
CA PRO A 128 8.27 -13.33 22.11
C PRO A 128 9.21 -12.24 21.55
N ILE A 129 9.12 -11.97 20.24
CA ILE A 129 9.90 -10.91 19.59
C ILE A 129 9.34 -9.53 19.96
N PHE A 130 8.03 -9.35 19.93
CA PHE A 130 7.38 -8.09 20.30
C PHE A 130 7.54 -7.75 21.79
N GLU A 131 7.65 -8.76 22.66
CA GLU A 131 7.93 -8.57 24.09
C GLU A 131 9.38 -8.13 24.36
N LYS A 132 10.35 -8.64 23.57
CA LYS A 132 11.78 -8.38 23.79
C LYS A 132 12.31 -7.17 23.02
N ILE A 133 11.73 -6.87 21.87
CA ILE A 133 12.21 -5.82 20.97
C ILE A 133 11.15 -4.72 20.87
N PRO A 134 11.47 -3.46 21.23
CA PRO A 134 10.52 -2.36 21.20
C PRO A 134 10.30 -1.88 19.76
N ILE A 135 9.54 -2.65 18.97
CA ILE A 135 9.23 -2.32 17.57
C ILE A 135 8.48 -0.99 17.51
N GLY A 136 9.13 0.02 16.94
CA GLY A 136 8.61 1.35 16.73
C GLY A 136 7.95 1.52 15.36
N ILE A 137 8.39 0.75 14.37
CA ILE A 137 7.87 0.78 13.00
C ILE A 137 7.54 -0.63 12.55
N LEU A 138 6.30 -0.90 12.18
CA LEU A 138 5.89 -2.17 11.58
C LEU A 138 5.58 -1.95 10.10
N VAL A 139 6.22 -2.72 9.22
CA VAL A 139 5.90 -2.76 7.80
C VAL A 139 5.31 -4.13 7.47
N ASN A 140 3.97 -4.18 7.38
CA ASN A 140 3.26 -5.35 6.91
C ASN A 140 3.29 -5.38 5.38
N ASN A 141 4.26 -6.09 4.82
CA ASN A 141 4.48 -6.17 3.37
C ASN A 141 4.23 -7.57 2.79
N VAL A 142 4.22 -8.61 3.63
CA VAL A 142 3.92 -9.97 3.16
C VAL A 142 2.58 -10.01 2.43
N GLY A 143 2.54 -10.75 1.33
CA GLY A 143 1.32 -10.93 0.57
C GLY A 143 1.54 -11.67 -0.73
N ILE A 144 0.44 -12.14 -1.30
CA ILE A 144 0.43 -12.91 -2.53
C ILE A 144 -0.71 -12.44 -3.44
N SER A 145 -0.58 -12.70 -4.73
CA SER A 145 -1.60 -12.43 -5.75
C SER A 145 -1.90 -13.71 -6.54
N TYR A 146 -2.63 -13.60 -7.64
CA TYR A 146 -2.83 -14.69 -8.57
C TYR A 146 -1.50 -15.06 -9.24
N GLU A 147 -1.41 -16.27 -9.78
CA GLU A 147 -0.26 -16.62 -10.61
C GLU A 147 -0.28 -15.83 -11.93
N TYR A 148 -1.44 -15.58 -12.50
CA TYR A 148 -1.65 -14.74 -13.67
C TYR A 148 -3.11 -14.27 -13.68
N ALA A 149 -3.46 -13.33 -14.56
CA ALA A 149 -4.83 -12.87 -14.71
C ALA A 149 -5.77 -14.04 -15.11
N MET A 150 -6.73 -14.37 -14.27
CA MET A 150 -7.70 -15.45 -14.52
C MET A 150 -9.08 -15.13 -13.98
N PHE A 151 -10.10 -15.79 -14.53
CA PHE A 151 -11.46 -15.64 -14.01
C PHE A 151 -11.58 -16.32 -12.63
N LEU A 152 -12.49 -15.82 -11.80
CA LEU A 152 -12.76 -16.40 -10.49
C LEU A 152 -13.07 -17.91 -10.57
N THR A 153 -13.82 -18.33 -11.60
CA THR A 153 -14.17 -19.73 -11.84
C THR A 153 -12.97 -20.65 -12.13
N GLU A 154 -11.81 -20.08 -12.43
CA GLU A 154 -10.58 -20.81 -12.74
C GLU A 154 -9.56 -20.76 -11.58
N LEU A 155 -9.81 -19.94 -10.57
CA LEU A 155 -8.92 -19.79 -9.44
C LEU A 155 -9.01 -21.04 -8.55
N PRO A 156 -7.89 -21.76 -8.32
CA PRO A 156 -7.88 -22.88 -7.39
C PRO A 156 -8.29 -22.44 -5.97
N GLU A 157 -9.13 -23.22 -5.31
CA GLU A 157 -9.68 -22.84 -3.99
C GLU A 157 -8.59 -22.69 -2.92
N ASP A 158 -7.55 -23.51 -2.96
CA ASP A 158 -6.39 -23.39 -2.09
C ASP A 158 -5.69 -22.04 -2.27
N ARG A 159 -5.56 -21.58 -3.52
CA ARG A 159 -4.97 -20.27 -3.82
C ARG A 159 -5.87 -19.14 -3.31
N LEU A 160 -7.17 -19.25 -3.52
CA LEU A 160 -8.16 -18.30 -2.99
C LEU A 160 -8.02 -18.15 -1.47
N ARG A 161 -8.07 -19.28 -0.74
CA ARG A 161 -7.94 -19.31 0.72
C ARG A 161 -6.60 -18.71 1.17
N THR A 162 -5.51 -19.08 0.51
CA THR A 162 -4.18 -18.54 0.82
C THR A 162 -4.11 -17.03 0.62
N ILE A 163 -4.73 -16.47 -0.43
CA ILE A 163 -4.72 -15.01 -0.67
C ILE A 163 -5.42 -14.29 0.48
N ILE A 164 -6.59 -14.77 0.90
CA ILE A 164 -7.34 -14.18 2.02
C ILE A 164 -6.53 -14.29 3.32
N HIS A 165 -6.01 -15.47 3.62
CA HIS A 165 -5.23 -15.73 4.82
C HIS A 165 -3.98 -14.83 4.91
N LEU A 166 -3.11 -14.87 3.90
CA LEU A 166 -1.86 -14.09 3.91
C LEU A 166 -2.06 -12.58 3.84
N ASN A 167 -2.98 -12.10 2.99
CA ASN A 167 -3.12 -10.66 2.77
C ASN A 167 -3.96 -10.00 3.86
N CYS A 168 -4.98 -10.68 4.38
CA CYS A 168 -5.93 -10.12 5.34
C CYS A 168 -5.63 -10.56 6.78
N GLU A 169 -5.77 -11.85 7.04
CA GLU A 169 -5.72 -12.40 8.40
C GLU A 169 -4.35 -12.20 9.03
N VAL A 170 -3.28 -12.59 8.34
CA VAL A 170 -1.90 -12.43 8.81
C VAL A 170 -1.57 -10.95 9.04
N THR A 171 -1.94 -10.06 8.13
CA THR A 171 -1.74 -8.60 8.31
C THR A 171 -2.43 -8.09 9.58
N ALA A 172 -3.68 -8.48 9.81
CA ALA A 172 -4.42 -8.09 11.00
C ALA A 172 -3.80 -8.65 12.28
N MET A 173 -3.38 -9.92 12.24
CA MET A 173 -2.78 -10.62 13.39
C MET A 173 -1.43 -10.05 13.79
N VAL A 174 -0.52 -9.82 12.84
CA VAL A 174 0.79 -9.19 13.13
C VAL A 174 0.59 -7.78 13.69
N THR A 175 -0.34 -7.02 13.12
CA THR A 175 -0.70 -5.70 13.64
C THR A 175 -1.21 -5.77 15.08
N LYS A 176 -2.15 -6.68 15.36
CA LYS A 176 -2.72 -6.89 16.70
C LYS A 176 -1.66 -7.25 17.75
N MET A 177 -0.66 -8.05 17.38
CA MET A 177 0.45 -8.41 18.28
C MET A 177 1.40 -7.24 18.55
N CYS A 178 1.60 -6.34 17.58
CA CYS A 178 2.54 -5.22 17.69
C CYS A 178 1.98 -4.00 18.45
N VAL A 179 0.69 -3.70 18.24
CA VAL A 179 0.02 -2.49 18.74
C VAL A 179 0.15 -2.27 20.26
N PRO A 180 -0.01 -3.28 21.14
CA PRO A 180 0.06 -3.08 22.60
C PRO A 180 1.36 -2.39 23.05
N GLY A 181 2.51 -2.84 22.53
CA GLY A 181 3.79 -2.23 22.86
C GLY A 181 3.92 -0.79 22.36
N MET A 182 3.37 -0.47 21.18
CA MET A 182 3.36 0.91 20.67
C MET A 182 2.49 1.83 21.54
N ILE A 183 1.36 1.32 22.04
CA ILE A 183 0.46 2.06 22.94
C ILE A 183 1.17 2.37 24.26
N GLU A 184 1.82 1.38 24.87
CA GLU A 184 2.58 1.54 26.11
C GLU A 184 3.64 2.64 25.97
N ARG A 185 4.37 2.64 24.85
CA ARG A 185 5.41 3.63 24.55
C ARG A 185 4.86 4.98 24.05
N LYS A 186 3.55 5.09 23.81
CA LYS A 186 2.87 6.27 23.22
C LYS A 186 3.53 6.77 21.94
N ARG A 187 4.08 5.85 21.15
CA ARG A 187 4.69 6.15 19.84
C ARG A 187 4.77 4.87 19.00
N GLY A 188 4.46 5.01 17.72
CA GLY A 188 4.64 3.94 16.75
C GLY A 188 4.17 4.35 15.35
N ALA A 189 4.63 3.62 14.35
CA ALA A 189 4.14 3.72 12.98
C ALA A 189 3.86 2.31 12.43
N ILE A 190 2.70 2.13 11.81
CA ILE A 190 2.31 0.90 11.11
C ILE A 190 2.09 1.27 9.65
N VAL A 191 2.83 0.62 8.76
CA VAL A 191 2.68 0.71 7.32
C VAL A 191 2.16 -0.62 6.81
N ASN A 192 0.89 -0.64 6.43
CA ASN A 192 0.27 -1.78 5.78
C ASN A 192 0.39 -1.62 4.27
N VAL A 193 1.13 -2.51 3.60
CA VAL A 193 1.32 -2.43 2.15
C VAL A 193 0.13 -3.08 1.45
N SER A 194 -0.74 -2.23 0.94
CA SER A 194 -1.86 -2.61 0.11
C SER A 194 -1.43 -2.75 -1.36
N SER A 195 -2.23 -2.24 -2.29
CA SER A 195 -1.97 -2.14 -3.73
C SER A 195 -2.92 -1.10 -4.32
N ALA A 196 -2.53 -0.52 -5.45
CA ALA A 196 -3.44 0.25 -6.31
C ALA A 196 -4.72 -0.54 -6.63
N ALA A 197 -4.60 -1.86 -6.81
CA ALA A 197 -5.73 -2.76 -7.04
C ALA A 197 -6.77 -2.74 -5.91
N GLY A 198 -6.37 -2.41 -4.69
CA GLY A 198 -7.26 -2.35 -3.52
C GLY A 198 -8.00 -1.03 -3.36
N ILE A 199 -7.60 0.01 -4.10
CA ILE A 199 -8.17 1.37 -4.00
C ILE A 199 -8.68 1.90 -5.34
N MET A 200 -8.69 1.06 -6.38
CA MET A 200 -9.20 1.41 -7.71
C MET A 200 -10.73 1.43 -7.71
N ALA A 201 -11.33 2.51 -8.22
CA ALA A 201 -12.79 2.66 -8.23
C ALA A 201 -13.55 1.55 -8.96
N CYS A 202 -12.96 0.96 -10.03
CA CYS A 202 -13.59 -0.13 -10.80
C CYS A 202 -13.19 -1.54 -10.34
N GLY A 203 -12.43 -1.67 -9.25
CA GLY A 203 -11.77 -2.92 -8.89
C GLY A 203 -10.69 -3.35 -9.89
N ASP A 204 -10.25 -4.60 -9.79
CA ASP A 204 -9.17 -5.18 -10.59
C ASP A 204 -9.66 -6.51 -11.23
N PRO A 205 -10.33 -6.47 -12.39
CA PRO A 205 -10.93 -7.68 -12.98
C PRO A 205 -9.88 -8.75 -13.27
N LEU A 206 -10.20 -10.05 -13.13
CA LEU A 206 -9.23 -11.16 -13.23
C LEU A 206 -8.19 -11.24 -12.09
N TYR A 207 -8.27 -10.33 -11.11
CA TYR A 207 -7.52 -10.34 -9.85
C TYR A 207 -8.47 -10.02 -8.68
N ASP A 208 -9.75 -10.39 -8.79
CA ASP A 208 -10.84 -9.96 -7.90
C ASP A 208 -10.56 -10.25 -6.41
N ILE A 209 -10.21 -11.48 -6.02
CA ILE A 209 -9.88 -11.83 -4.62
C ILE A 209 -8.64 -11.05 -4.13
N TYR A 210 -7.67 -10.80 -5.00
CA TYR A 210 -6.48 -10.03 -4.64
C TYR A 210 -6.84 -8.56 -4.41
N SER A 211 -7.58 -7.94 -5.32
CA SER A 211 -8.13 -6.59 -5.19
C SER A 211 -8.96 -6.45 -3.91
N ALA A 212 -9.91 -7.37 -3.67
CA ALA A 212 -10.71 -7.39 -2.45
C ALA A 212 -9.85 -7.52 -1.17
N SER A 213 -8.83 -8.39 -1.18
CA SER A 213 -7.92 -8.52 -0.03
C SER A 213 -7.10 -7.25 0.24
N LYS A 214 -6.76 -6.49 -0.81
CA LYS A 214 -6.05 -5.21 -0.68
C LYS A 214 -6.99 -4.07 -0.29
N GLY A 215 -8.26 -4.14 -0.69
CA GLY A 215 -9.34 -3.30 -0.17
C GLY A 215 -9.61 -3.53 1.32
N PHE A 216 -9.54 -4.79 1.79
CA PHE A 216 -9.57 -5.11 3.22
C PHE A 216 -8.44 -4.41 3.96
N VAL A 217 -7.20 -4.52 3.47
CA VAL A 217 -6.03 -3.88 4.11
C VAL A 217 -6.21 -2.36 4.19
N ASP A 218 -6.76 -1.74 3.14
CA ASP A 218 -7.05 -0.30 3.14
C ASP A 218 -8.09 0.10 4.19
N LEU A 219 -9.24 -0.56 4.19
CA LEU A 219 -10.31 -0.25 5.14
C LEU A 219 -9.89 -0.56 6.58
N PHE A 220 -9.22 -1.69 6.81
CA PHE A 220 -8.64 -2.07 8.10
C PHE A 220 -7.69 -0.97 8.63
N SER A 221 -6.81 -0.47 7.77
CA SER A 221 -5.85 0.58 8.16
C SER A 221 -6.55 1.90 8.47
N ARG A 222 -7.59 2.29 7.73
CA ARG A 222 -8.37 3.50 7.98
C ARG A 222 -9.14 3.45 9.30
N SER A 223 -9.75 2.31 9.60
CA SER A 223 -10.41 2.09 10.89
C SER A 223 -9.41 2.16 12.04
N LEU A 224 -8.30 1.41 11.93
CA LEU A 224 -7.28 1.36 12.98
C LEU A 224 -6.58 2.71 13.19
N ALA A 225 -6.32 3.48 12.13
CA ALA A 225 -5.77 4.83 12.25
C ALA A 225 -6.67 5.74 13.09
N THR A 226 -7.98 5.59 12.97
CA THR A 226 -8.96 6.38 13.74
C THR A 226 -8.95 5.98 15.21
N GLU A 227 -8.92 4.68 15.50
CA GLU A 227 -8.85 4.13 16.86
C GLU A 227 -7.58 4.55 17.59
N LEU A 228 -6.44 4.52 16.90
CA LEU A 228 -5.12 4.75 17.51
C LEU A 228 -4.65 6.22 17.46
N LYS A 229 -5.41 7.12 16.84
CA LYS A 229 -5.04 8.55 16.68
C LYS A 229 -4.67 9.22 18.01
N ASN A 230 -5.50 9.02 19.04
CA ASN A 230 -5.30 9.60 20.38
C ASN A 230 -4.24 8.85 21.20
N LYS A 231 -3.67 7.77 20.66
CA LYS A 231 -2.57 7.00 21.27
C LYS A 231 -1.20 7.36 20.68
N HIS A 232 -1.14 8.38 19.80
CA HIS A 232 0.07 8.83 19.11
C HIS A 232 0.74 7.74 18.23
N ILE A 233 -0.07 6.85 17.68
CA ILE A 233 0.38 5.82 16.73
C ILE A 233 -0.10 6.21 15.34
N VAL A 234 0.83 6.26 14.39
CA VAL A 234 0.53 6.47 12.98
C VAL A 234 0.18 5.13 12.35
N VAL A 235 -0.92 5.06 11.62
CA VAL A 235 -1.28 3.90 10.80
C VAL A 235 -1.55 4.40 9.39
N GLU A 236 -0.83 3.84 8.43
CA GLU A 236 -0.91 4.19 7.02
C GLU A 236 -1.04 2.94 6.14
N CYS A 237 -1.85 3.04 5.11
CA CYS A 237 -2.04 2.07 4.04
C CYS A 237 -1.30 2.57 2.81
N HIS A 238 -0.23 1.88 2.40
CA HIS A 238 0.55 2.28 1.25
C HIS A 238 0.15 1.44 0.04
N ALA A 239 -0.34 2.09 -1.01
CA ALA A 239 -0.85 1.48 -2.22
C ALA A 239 0.15 1.63 -3.38
N PRO A 240 1.10 0.69 -3.54
CA PRO A 240 1.97 0.65 -4.72
C PRO A 240 1.17 0.33 -5.99
N TYR A 241 1.56 0.92 -7.11
CA TYR A 241 1.34 0.34 -8.43
C TYR A 241 2.47 -0.68 -8.71
N PHE A 242 2.77 -0.97 -9.97
CA PHE A 242 3.78 -1.96 -10.29
C PHE A 242 5.17 -1.57 -9.77
N VAL A 243 5.83 -2.51 -9.10
CA VAL A 243 7.24 -2.44 -8.71
C VAL A 243 7.89 -3.73 -9.18
N PRO A 244 9.11 -3.70 -9.77
CA PRO A 244 9.79 -4.91 -10.20
C PRO A 244 9.99 -5.88 -9.02
N SER A 245 9.41 -7.06 -9.13
CA SER A 245 9.43 -8.08 -8.07
C SER A 245 8.98 -9.43 -8.63
N LYS A 246 9.20 -10.49 -7.86
CA LYS A 246 8.65 -11.82 -8.19
C LYS A 246 7.12 -11.82 -8.26
N LEU A 247 6.47 -11.00 -7.43
CA LEU A 247 5.01 -10.89 -7.39
C LEU A 247 4.46 -10.23 -8.66
N SER A 248 5.06 -9.11 -9.11
CA SER A 248 4.62 -8.41 -10.33
C SER A 248 5.09 -9.09 -11.62
N LYS A 249 6.11 -9.96 -11.54
CA LYS A 249 6.79 -10.61 -12.67
C LYS A 249 7.44 -9.63 -13.66
N ILE A 250 7.57 -8.36 -13.26
CA ILE A 250 8.28 -7.32 -14.02
C ILE A 250 9.75 -7.35 -13.64
N ARG A 251 10.63 -7.29 -14.64
CA ARG A 251 12.09 -7.38 -14.47
C ARG A 251 12.80 -6.03 -14.52
N HIS A 252 12.27 -5.08 -15.28
CA HIS A 252 12.93 -3.80 -15.54
C HIS A 252 12.15 -2.66 -14.91
N ALA A 253 12.89 -1.74 -14.30
CA ALA A 253 12.32 -0.51 -13.76
C ALA A 253 12.00 0.49 -14.87
N SER A 254 11.04 1.36 -14.61
CA SER A 254 10.68 2.51 -15.45
C SER A 254 10.16 3.66 -14.58
N LEU A 255 9.86 4.80 -15.19
CA LEU A 255 9.30 5.94 -14.45
C LEU A 255 7.99 5.60 -13.70
N MET A 256 7.15 4.72 -14.26
CA MET A 256 5.88 4.28 -13.67
C MET A 256 6.01 2.93 -12.95
N CYS A 257 7.20 2.35 -12.92
CA CYS A 257 7.51 1.08 -12.26
C CYS A 257 8.88 1.21 -11.59
N PRO A 258 8.98 1.98 -10.49
CA PRO A 258 10.25 2.33 -9.88
C PRO A 258 10.95 1.09 -9.29
N PRO A 259 12.28 1.08 -9.15
CA PRO A 259 12.97 0.07 -8.35
C PRO A 259 12.41 0.00 -6.92
N ALA A 260 12.50 -1.17 -6.30
CA ALA A 260 11.91 -1.41 -4.99
C ALA A 260 12.49 -0.51 -3.88
N ASP A 261 13.77 -0.18 -3.96
CA ASP A 261 14.43 0.70 -2.99
C ASP A 261 14.03 2.17 -3.17
N VAL A 262 13.82 2.62 -4.41
CA VAL A 262 13.26 3.96 -4.73
C VAL A 262 11.83 4.08 -4.22
N TYR A 263 11.00 3.06 -4.45
CA TYR A 263 9.64 3.04 -3.90
C TYR A 263 9.64 3.06 -2.37
N ALA A 264 10.49 2.23 -1.74
CA ALA A 264 10.61 2.17 -0.29
C ALA A 264 11.10 3.51 0.29
N GLU A 265 12.02 4.19 -0.37
CA GLU A 265 12.48 5.53 0.04
C GLU A 265 11.34 6.54 0.03
N ALA A 266 10.64 6.66 -1.12
CA ALA A 266 9.49 7.56 -1.26
C ALA A 266 8.40 7.24 -0.22
N SER A 267 8.20 5.97 0.07
CA SER A 267 7.29 5.49 1.11
C SER A 267 7.67 5.95 2.51
N LEU A 268 8.92 5.71 2.93
CA LEU A 268 9.41 6.08 4.26
C LEU A 268 9.38 7.59 4.50
N GLU A 269 9.58 8.40 3.46
CA GLU A 269 9.46 9.85 3.54
C GLU A 269 8.04 10.34 3.84
N LYS A 270 7.02 9.54 3.51
CA LYS A 270 5.62 9.94 3.70
C LYS A 270 5.03 9.58 5.07
N ILE A 271 5.73 8.74 5.83
CA ILE A 271 5.25 8.28 7.15
C ILE A 271 4.96 9.46 8.09
N GLY A 272 3.72 9.56 8.52
CA GLY A 272 3.22 10.55 9.47
C GLY A 272 3.06 11.95 8.89
N ARG A 273 3.06 12.10 7.56
CA ARG A 273 2.86 13.39 6.87
C ARG A 273 1.48 13.51 6.22
N GLY A 274 0.80 12.39 5.99
CA GLY A 274 -0.27 12.30 5.00
C GLY A 274 -1.64 11.87 5.51
N PRO A 275 -2.56 11.62 4.56
CA PRO A 275 -3.74 10.82 4.84
C PRO A 275 -3.34 9.37 5.20
N THR A 276 -4.29 8.59 5.72
CA THR A 276 -4.06 7.18 6.02
C THR A 276 -3.76 6.37 4.76
N THR A 277 -4.49 6.58 3.66
CA THR A 277 -4.23 5.87 2.39
C THR A 277 -3.31 6.69 1.50
N VAL A 278 -2.17 6.13 1.13
CA VAL A 278 -1.04 6.81 0.52
C VAL A 278 -0.60 6.09 -0.75
N VAL A 279 -0.43 6.82 -1.85
CA VAL A 279 0.34 6.36 -3.01
C VAL A 279 1.68 7.12 -2.99
N PRO A 280 2.74 6.54 -2.39
CA PRO A 280 3.86 7.34 -1.91
C PRO A 280 4.77 7.83 -3.04
N TYR A 281 4.94 7.03 -4.08
CA TYR A 281 5.79 7.35 -5.21
C TYR A 281 5.07 8.26 -6.20
N LEU A 282 5.70 9.38 -6.59
CA LEU A 282 5.06 10.42 -7.41
C LEU A 282 4.56 9.89 -8.77
N GLY A 283 5.33 9.04 -9.45
CA GLY A 283 4.89 8.45 -10.72
C GLY A 283 3.60 7.63 -10.56
N HIS A 284 3.51 6.85 -9.48
CA HIS A 284 2.29 6.11 -9.14
C HIS A 284 1.13 7.04 -8.80
N GLN A 285 1.38 8.15 -8.10
CA GLN A 285 0.33 9.11 -7.78
C GLN A 285 -0.21 9.81 -9.02
N LEU A 286 0.65 10.15 -9.99
CA LEU A 286 0.22 10.69 -11.28
C LEU A 286 -0.63 9.67 -12.05
N GLN A 287 -0.19 8.40 -12.08
CA GLN A 287 -0.96 7.32 -12.67
C GLN A 287 -2.33 7.14 -11.97
N HIS A 288 -2.34 7.20 -10.64
CA HIS A 288 -3.56 7.12 -9.84
C HIS A 288 -4.54 8.23 -10.18
N PHE A 289 -4.05 9.47 -10.26
CA PHE A 289 -4.87 10.63 -10.65
C PHE A 289 -5.48 10.45 -12.05
N LEU A 290 -4.69 10.00 -13.03
CA LEU A 290 -5.16 9.77 -14.39
C LEU A 290 -6.28 8.72 -14.42
N TYR A 291 -6.10 7.58 -13.75
CA TYR A 291 -7.13 6.54 -13.72
C TYR A 291 -8.41 6.99 -13.03
N HIS A 292 -8.32 7.75 -11.93
CA HIS A 292 -9.49 8.26 -11.22
C HIS A 292 -10.15 9.48 -11.89
N SER A 293 -9.54 10.02 -12.94
CA SER A 293 -10.15 11.06 -13.78
C SER A 293 -10.98 10.47 -14.93
N LEU A 294 -10.85 9.17 -15.21
CA LEU A 294 -11.62 8.50 -16.26
C LEU A 294 -13.04 8.19 -15.77
N PRO A 295 -14.07 8.33 -16.64
CA PRO A 295 -15.40 7.83 -16.34
C PRO A 295 -15.38 6.34 -16.02
N TYR A 296 -16.18 5.90 -15.04
CA TYR A 296 -16.18 4.52 -14.56
C TYR A 296 -16.25 3.46 -15.68
N PRO A 297 -17.14 3.56 -16.70
CA PRO A 297 -17.21 2.55 -17.77
C PRO A 297 -15.93 2.49 -18.62
N VAL A 298 -15.27 3.63 -18.83
CA VAL A 298 -14.02 3.72 -19.60
C VAL A 298 -12.88 3.08 -18.83
N LEU A 299 -12.77 3.40 -17.53
CA LEU A 299 -11.76 2.79 -16.66
C LEU A 299 -11.94 1.27 -16.58
N GLN A 300 -13.18 0.81 -16.35
CA GLN A 300 -13.51 -0.61 -16.27
C GLN A 300 -13.15 -1.35 -17.57
N MET A 301 -13.51 -0.79 -18.73
CA MET A 301 -13.17 -1.35 -20.03
C MET A 301 -11.64 -1.41 -20.24
N PHE A 302 -10.92 -0.34 -19.91
CA PHE A 302 -9.46 -0.28 -20.02
C PHE A 302 -8.78 -1.35 -19.15
N MET A 303 -9.18 -1.46 -17.87
CA MET A 303 -8.63 -2.46 -16.96
C MET A 303 -8.91 -3.88 -17.42
N MET A 304 -10.13 -4.15 -17.90
CA MET A 304 -10.50 -5.46 -18.46
C MET A 304 -9.64 -5.82 -19.68
N MET A 305 -9.48 -4.91 -20.64
CA MET A 305 -8.63 -5.13 -21.82
C MET A 305 -7.17 -5.40 -21.43
N HIS A 306 -6.63 -4.61 -20.49
CA HIS A 306 -5.27 -4.77 -19.99
C HIS A 306 -5.04 -6.16 -19.38
N HIS A 307 -5.95 -6.62 -18.52
CA HIS A 307 -5.81 -7.93 -17.88
C HIS A 307 -6.07 -9.10 -18.81
N MET A 308 -6.98 -8.96 -19.78
CA MET A 308 -7.16 -9.97 -20.82
C MET A 308 -5.89 -10.15 -21.67
N ASP A 309 -5.14 -9.07 -21.95
CA ASP A 309 -3.84 -9.17 -22.62
C ASP A 309 -2.77 -9.85 -21.74
N ILE A 310 -2.69 -9.51 -20.45
CA ILE A 310 -1.80 -10.21 -19.49
C ILE A 310 -2.12 -11.70 -19.46
N ARG A 311 -3.41 -12.05 -19.37
CA ARG A 311 -3.91 -13.42 -19.39
C ARG A 311 -3.48 -14.13 -20.67
N LYS A 312 -3.73 -13.55 -21.84
CA LYS A 312 -3.37 -14.11 -23.15
C LYS A 312 -1.87 -14.43 -23.22
N ARG A 313 -1.01 -13.51 -22.79
CA ARG A 313 0.45 -13.70 -22.74
C ARG A 313 0.85 -14.82 -21.78
N ALA A 314 0.21 -14.90 -20.61
CA ALA A 314 0.49 -15.94 -19.63
C ALA A 314 0.09 -17.34 -20.13
N LEU A 315 -1.09 -17.48 -20.73
CA LEU A 315 -1.57 -18.75 -21.29
C LEU A 315 -0.67 -19.23 -22.44
N LYS A 316 -0.27 -18.34 -23.35
CA LYS A 316 0.68 -18.67 -24.44
C LYS A 316 2.00 -19.21 -23.87
N LYS A 317 2.54 -18.58 -22.84
CA LYS A 317 3.78 -19.01 -22.18
C LYS A 317 3.64 -20.36 -21.47
N ARG A 318 2.44 -20.70 -20.97
CA ARG A 318 2.17 -21.99 -20.33
C ARG A 318 2.03 -23.11 -21.35
N ALA A 319 1.41 -22.86 -22.50
CA ALA A 319 1.32 -23.82 -23.59
C ALA A 319 2.73 -24.22 -24.07
N MET A 320 3.60 -23.24 -24.34
CA MET A 320 5.00 -23.45 -24.76
C MET A 320 5.89 -24.19 -23.75
N LYS A 321 5.46 -24.37 -22.50
CA LYS A 321 6.20 -25.12 -21.47
C LYS A 321 5.71 -26.56 -21.32
N LYS A 322 4.56 -26.88 -21.92
CA LYS A 322 3.98 -28.23 -21.90
C LYS A 322 4.40 -29.05 -23.12
N ASP A 323 4.82 -28.36 -24.19
CA ASP A 323 5.54 -28.91 -25.34
C ASP A 323 7.04 -29.04 -25.03
#